data_AF-A0A8S3HLI9-F1
#
_entry.id   AF-A0A8S3HLI9-F1
#
_cell.length_a   1.000
_cell.length_b   1.000
_cell.length_c   1.000
_cell.angle_alpha   90.00
_cell.angle_beta   90.00
_cell.angle_gamma   90.00
#
_symmetry.space_group_name_H-M   'P 1'
#
loop_
_entity.id
_entity.type
_entity.pdbx_description
1 polymer ?
#
loop_
_entity_poly.entity_id
_entity_poly.type
_entity_poly.pdbx_seq_one_letter_code
_entity_poly.pdbx_strand_id
1 'polypeptide(L)'
;RSARLGKNGIGEIKAHPFFTNQNDWSWETIRKASVPIVPPLTNDEDTSNFEEIEKSDGPSEESFTATKTFVGNQLSFVGFSFSSEQQPFLDRRSTTNFNNFNNSELEQRLQESERIKSELEIRMRRFHEDLNAKCQDEKVLNSKLYELERKNVVLVTENKE
;
A
#
# COMPACT_ATOMS: atom_id res chain seq x y z
N ARG A 1 -19.35 -35.93 -29.44
CA ARG A 1 -18.93 -34.76 -28.63
C ARG A 1 -19.88 -33.61 -28.96
N SER A 2 -20.76 -33.20 -28.05
CA SER A 2 -21.61 -32.03 -28.32
C SER A 2 -20.76 -30.77 -28.26
N ALA A 3 -21.08 -29.78 -29.10
CA ALA A 3 -20.43 -28.48 -29.07
C ALA A 3 -20.74 -27.77 -27.74
N ARG A 4 -19.77 -27.04 -27.18
CA ARG A 4 -19.96 -26.22 -25.97
C ARG A 4 -21.05 -25.16 -26.20
N LEU A 5 -22.04 -25.11 -25.31
CA LEU A 5 -23.07 -24.07 -25.29
C LEU A 5 -22.46 -22.72 -24.88
N GLY A 6 -22.93 -21.62 -25.49
CA GLY A 6 -22.44 -20.27 -25.22
C GLY A 6 -21.29 -19.83 -26.12
N LYS A 7 -20.87 -20.68 -27.08
CA LYS A 7 -19.82 -20.34 -28.06
C LYS A 7 -20.22 -19.15 -28.95
N ASN A 8 -21.51 -18.97 -29.20
CA ASN A 8 -22.05 -17.85 -29.98
C ASN A 8 -22.58 -16.72 -29.07
N GLY A 9 -22.23 -16.75 -27.78
CA GLY A 9 -22.61 -15.74 -26.79
C GLY A 9 -23.62 -16.22 -25.74
N ILE A 10 -23.87 -15.35 -24.75
CA ILE A 10 -24.69 -15.65 -23.58
C ILE A 10 -26.17 -15.92 -23.90
N GLY A 11 -26.66 -15.45 -25.06
CA GLY A 11 -28.06 -15.64 -25.48
C GLY A 11 -28.47 -17.11 -25.56
N GLU A 12 -27.57 -17.99 -26.00
CA GLU A 12 -27.83 -19.44 -26.06
C GLU A 12 -28.08 -20.04 -24.68
N ILE A 13 -27.38 -19.54 -23.66
CA ILE A 13 -27.53 -19.99 -22.27
C ILE A 13 -28.82 -19.42 -21.68
N LYS A 14 -29.09 -18.13 -21.91
CA LYS A 14 -30.31 -17.47 -21.42
C LYS A 14 -31.60 -18.09 -21.97
N ALA A 15 -31.58 -18.55 -23.22
CA ALA A 15 -32.71 -19.19 -23.89
C ALA A 15 -32.82 -20.70 -23.61
N HIS A 16 -31.93 -21.28 -22.79
CA HIS A 16 -31.96 -22.70 -22.49
C HIS A 16 -33.24 -23.06 -21.70
N PRO A 17 -33.96 -24.14 -22.05
CA PRO A 17 -35.25 -24.51 -21.44
C PRO A 17 -35.24 -24.63 -19.91
N PHE A 18 -34.09 -24.97 -19.33
CA PHE A 18 -33.87 -25.00 -17.87
C PHE A 18 -34.23 -23.67 -17.18
N PHE A 19 -34.03 -22.53 -17.85
CA PHE A 19 -34.28 -21.19 -17.31
C PHE A 19 -35.62 -20.57 -17.76
N THR A 20 -36.40 -21.24 -18.62
CA THR A 20 -37.60 -20.64 -19.26
C THR A 20 -38.86 -20.68 -18.38
N ASN A 21 -38.93 -21.59 -17.40
CA ASN A 21 -40.15 -21.83 -16.60
C ASN A 21 -40.11 -21.16 -15.22
N GLN A 22 -39.48 -19.99 -15.12
CA GLN A 22 -39.34 -19.26 -13.86
C GLN A 22 -40.46 -18.23 -13.77
N ASN A 23 -41.53 -18.55 -13.04
CA ASN A 23 -42.67 -17.64 -12.86
C ASN A 23 -42.32 -16.40 -12.03
N ASP A 24 -41.26 -16.51 -11.20
CA ASP A 24 -40.95 -15.53 -10.15
C ASP A 24 -39.78 -14.59 -10.53
N TRP A 25 -39.09 -14.83 -11.65
CA TRP A 25 -38.00 -13.95 -12.09
C TRP A 25 -37.71 -13.98 -13.60
N SER A 26 -37.14 -12.88 -14.10
CA SER A 26 -36.50 -12.78 -15.42
C SER A 26 -35.01 -12.47 -15.27
N TRP A 27 -34.23 -12.58 -16.34
CA TRP A 27 -32.79 -12.26 -16.30
C TRP A 27 -32.50 -10.81 -15.86
N GLU A 28 -33.45 -9.91 -16.05
CA GLU A 28 -33.40 -8.49 -15.66
C GLU A 28 -33.83 -8.28 -14.20
N THR A 29 -34.72 -9.13 -13.67
CA THR A 29 -35.31 -8.96 -12.33
C THR A 29 -34.78 -9.91 -11.26
N ILE A 30 -33.99 -10.93 -11.64
CA ILE A 30 -33.50 -11.97 -10.72
C ILE A 30 -32.83 -11.44 -9.45
N ARG A 31 -32.15 -10.28 -9.50
CA ARG A 31 -31.54 -9.64 -8.33
C ARG A 31 -32.54 -9.05 -7.32
N LYS A 32 -33.80 -8.86 -7.74
CA LYS A 32 -34.91 -8.33 -6.93
C LYS A 32 -35.92 -9.41 -6.54
N ALA A 33 -35.82 -10.60 -7.14
CA ALA A 33 -36.68 -11.73 -6.82
C ALA A 33 -36.37 -12.25 -5.40
N SER A 34 -37.33 -12.93 -4.79
CA SER A 34 -37.12 -13.55 -3.47
C SER A 34 -36.03 -14.62 -3.56
N VAL A 35 -35.00 -14.49 -2.73
CA VAL A 35 -33.94 -15.50 -2.64
C VAL A 35 -34.48 -16.75 -1.92
N PRO A 36 -34.03 -17.96 -2.30
CA PRO A 36 -34.46 -19.19 -1.63
C PRO A 36 -34.07 -19.27 -0.16
N ILE A 37 -32.91 -18.69 0.20
CA ILE A 37 -32.36 -18.71 1.55
C ILE A 37 -31.86 -17.30 1.87
N VAL A 38 -32.37 -16.74 2.97
CA VAL A 38 -31.87 -15.50 3.58
C VAL A 38 -31.01 -15.93 4.78
N PRO A 39 -29.68 -15.70 4.77
CA PRO A 39 -28.84 -16.04 5.90
C PRO A 39 -29.25 -15.22 7.13
N PRO A 40 -29.49 -15.85 8.29
CA PRO A 40 -29.67 -15.10 9.53
C PRO A 40 -28.35 -14.43 9.89
N LEU A 41 -28.38 -13.14 10.20
CA LEU A 41 -27.24 -12.37 10.69
C LEU A 41 -27.58 -11.80 12.06
N THR A 42 -26.66 -11.95 13.01
CA THR A 42 -26.81 -11.46 14.38
C THR A 42 -26.30 -10.02 14.53
N ASN A 43 -25.25 -9.64 13.81
CA ASN A 43 -24.66 -8.30 13.76
C ASN A 43 -23.91 -8.08 12.42
N ASP A 44 -23.28 -6.92 12.26
CA ASP A 44 -22.51 -6.50 11.08
C ASP A 44 -21.14 -7.18 10.93
N GLU A 45 -20.60 -7.73 12.02
CA GLU A 45 -19.36 -8.51 12.07
C GLU A 45 -19.61 -10.03 12.08
N ASP A 46 -20.85 -10.48 11.82
CA ASP A 46 -21.24 -11.90 11.89
C ASP A 46 -20.54 -12.73 10.80
N THR A 47 -19.67 -13.65 11.23
CA THR A 47 -18.89 -14.54 10.36
C THR A 47 -19.42 -15.99 10.34
N SER A 48 -20.61 -16.26 10.86
CA SER A 48 -21.18 -17.62 11.00
C SER A 48 -21.39 -18.39 9.69
N ASN A 49 -21.49 -17.68 8.56
CA ASN A 49 -21.61 -18.27 7.23
C ASN A 49 -20.24 -18.55 6.57
N PHE A 50 -19.12 -18.33 7.29
CA PHE A 50 -17.76 -18.63 6.85
C PHE A 50 -17.20 -19.78 7.69
N GLU A 51 -16.41 -20.65 7.06
CA GLU A 51 -15.69 -21.70 7.77
C GLU A 51 -14.55 -21.10 8.60
N GLU A 52 -14.27 -21.69 9.77
CA GLU A 52 -13.13 -21.29 10.58
C GLU A 52 -11.84 -21.68 9.85
N ILE A 53 -11.00 -20.69 9.56
CA ILE A 53 -9.70 -20.93 8.93
C ILE A 53 -8.75 -21.42 10.03
N GLU A 54 -8.22 -22.64 9.86
CA GLU A 54 -7.16 -23.14 10.73
C GLU A 54 -5.99 -22.15 10.72
N LYS A 55 -5.50 -21.80 11.91
CA LYS A 55 -4.27 -21.01 12.02
C LYS A 55 -3.15 -21.82 11.36
N SER A 56 -2.66 -21.35 10.21
CA SER A 56 -1.49 -21.96 9.62
C SER A 56 -0.32 -21.75 10.57
N ASP A 57 0.22 -22.82 11.16
CA ASP A 57 1.44 -22.80 11.99
C ASP A 57 2.72 -22.49 11.19
N GLY A 58 2.59 -22.01 9.94
CA GLY A 58 3.71 -21.55 9.14
C GLY A 58 4.34 -20.28 9.72
N PRO A 59 5.62 -20.00 9.42
CA PRO A 59 6.26 -18.78 9.86
C PRO A 59 5.42 -17.59 9.39
N SER A 60 4.93 -16.80 10.34
CA SER A 60 3.95 -15.73 10.11
C SER A 60 4.45 -14.63 9.18
N GLU A 61 5.73 -14.61 8.84
CA GLU A 61 6.35 -13.65 7.93
C GLU A 61 7.55 -14.30 7.20
N GLU A 62 7.35 -14.76 5.96
CA GLU A 62 8.47 -14.98 5.05
C GLU A 62 8.99 -13.62 4.58
N SER A 63 10.00 -13.11 5.27
CA SER A 63 10.66 -11.85 4.90
C SER A 63 11.66 -12.07 3.77
N PHE A 64 11.70 -11.15 2.82
CA PHE A 64 12.71 -11.17 1.77
C PHE A 64 14.11 -11.08 2.36
N THR A 65 15.03 -11.92 1.88
CA THR A 65 16.44 -11.84 2.30
C THR A 65 17.07 -10.54 1.80
N ALA A 66 17.83 -9.88 2.68
CA ALA A 66 18.55 -8.67 2.32
C ALA A 66 19.61 -8.99 1.25
N THR A 67 19.38 -8.51 0.02
CA THR A 67 20.30 -8.69 -1.10
C THR A 67 21.10 -7.41 -1.32
N LYS A 68 22.41 -7.51 -1.58
CA LYS A 68 23.28 -6.35 -1.88
C LYS A 68 23.07 -5.78 -3.30
N THR A 69 22.23 -6.42 -4.10
CA THR A 69 21.90 -6.06 -5.48
C THR A 69 20.43 -5.74 -5.61
N PHE A 70 20.07 -4.91 -6.59
CA PHE A 70 18.66 -4.60 -6.87
C PHE A 70 17.91 -5.85 -7.35
N VAL A 71 16.90 -6.27 -6.59
CA VAL A 71 16.06 -7.44 -6.90
C VAL A 71 14.66 -7.06 -7.41
N GLY A 72 14.23 -5.82 -7.18
CA GLY A 72 12.96 -5.30 -7.72
C GLY A 72 11.70 -6.02 -7.22
N ASN A 73 11.74 -6.71 -6.07
CA ASN A 73 10.63 -7.53 -5.55
C ASN A 73 9.29 -6.79 -5.46
N GLN A 74 9.31 -5.47 -5.29
CA GLN A 74 8.10 -4.65 -5.17
C GLN A 74 7.54 -4.12 -6.51
N LEU A 75 8.28 -4.29 -7.62
CA LEU A 75 7.87 -3.75 -8.93
C LEU A 75 6.58 -4.37 -9.45
N SER A 76 6.32 -5.65 -9.14
CA SER A 76 5.10 -6.37 -9.53
C SER A 76 3.83 -5.80 -8.89
N PHE A 77 3.96 -5.00 -7.82
CA PHE A 77 2.83 -4.43 -7.08
C PHE A 77 2.64 -2.92 -7.34
N VAL A 78 3.44 -2.33 -8.23
CA VAL A 78 3.27 -0.93 -8.63
C VAL A 78 1.91 -0.76 -9.31
N GLY A 79 1.09 0.15 -8.78
CA GLY A 79 -0.28 0.39 -9.26
C GLY A 79 -1.36 -0.46 -8.59
N PHE A 80 -1.02 -1.26 -7.58
CA PHE A 80 -1.99 -2.05 -6.82
C PHE A 80 -2.94 -1.19 -5.96
N SER A 81 -2.45 -0.05 -5.45
CA SER A 81 -3.26 0.84 -4.61
C SER A 81 -4.43 1.44 -5.38
N PHE A 82 -5.64 1.27 -4.83
CA PHE A 82 -6.89 1.80 -5.36
C PHE A 82 -7.62 2.63 -4.30
N SER A 83 -8.14 3.80 -4.68
CA SER A 83 -9.04 4.61 -3.85
C SER A 83 -10.25 5.02 -4.69
N SER A 84 -11.45 4.76 -4.17
CA SER A 84 -12.71 5.12 -4.84
C SER A 84 -12.93 6.64 -4.92
N GLU A 85 -12.34 7.42 -4.02
CA GLU A 85 -12.48 8.88 -3.96
C GLU A 85 -11.59 9.60 -4.99
N GLN A 86 -10.52 8.95 -5.46
CA GLN A 86 -9.56 9.53 -6.39
C GLN A 86 -9.92 9.33 -7.87
N GLN A 87 -11.09 8.75 -8.16
CA GLN A 87 -11.60 8.51 -9.51
C GLN A 87 -11.64 9.76 -10.43
N PRO A 88 -11.85 11.02 -9.95
CA PRO A 88 -11.79 12.18 -10.83
C PRO A 88 -10.43 12.43 -11.50
N PHE A 89 -9.34 11.82 -10.99
CA PHE A 89 -7.99 12.04 -11.51
C PHE A 89 -7.58 11.05 -12.62
N LEU A 90 -8.18 9.85 -12.66
CA LEU A 90 -7.79 8.80 -13.62
C LEU A 90 -8.56 8.86 -14.95
N ASP A 91 -9.78 9.41 -14.97
CA ASP A 91 -10.55 9.60 -16.22
C ASP A 91 -9.96 10.67 -17.15
N ARG A 92 -9.04 11.51 -16.67
CA ARG A 92 -8.42 12.57 -17.48
C ARG A 92 -7.40 12.09 -18.51
N ARG A 93 -7.02 10.81 -18.54
CA ARG A 93 -6.12 10.27 -19.57
C ARG A 93 -6.85 9.73 -20.80
N SER A 94 -8.17 9.62 -20.75
CA SER A 94 -8.97 9.02 -21.81
C SER A 94 -10.19 9.89 -22.15
N THR A 95 -10.00 11.14 -22.54
CA THR A 95 -10.89 11.85 -23.48
C THR A 95 -10.31 13.22 -23.81
N THR A 96 -10.04 13.42 -25.09
CA THR A 96 -9.81 14.72 -25.70
C THR A 96 -11.03 15.61 -25.50
N ASN A 97 -11.03 16.48 -24.50
CA ASN A 97 -11.86 17.68 -24.40
C ASN A 97 -11.31 18.58 -23.27
N PHE A 98 -10.13 19.15 -23.53
CA PHE A 98 -9.65 20.30 -22.79
C PHE A 98 -10.53 21.48 -23.18
N ASN A 99 -11.41 21.93 -22.28
CA ASN A 99 -11.72 23.34 -22.08
C ASN A 99 -12.62 23.46 -20.84
N ASN A 100 -12.14 24.25 -19.87
CA ASN A 100 -12.83 24.69 -18.64
C ASN A 100 -12.66 23.82 -17.38
N PHE A 101 -11.42 23.43 -17.07
CA PHE A 101 -11.05 23.26 -15.67
C PHE A 101 -10.48 24.58 -15.12
N ASN A 102 -10.86 24.94 -13.90
CA ASN A 102 -10.38 26.14 -13.20
C ASN A 102 -8.85 26.03 -12.97
N ASN A 103 -8.06 26.44 -13.97
CA ASN A 103 -6.60 26.38 -13.94
C ASN A 103 -6.01 27.09 -12.71
N SER A 104 -6.68 28.12 -12.21
CA SER A 104 -6.25 28.88 -11.03
C SER A 104 -6.11 28.01 -9.76
N GLU A 105 -6.99 27.04 -9.53
CA GLU A 105 -6.91 26.19 -8.33
C GLU A 105 -5.83 25.12 -8.47
N LEU A 106 -5.63 24.61 -9.69
CA LEU A 106 -4.58 23.65 -9.99
C LEU A 106 -3.19 24.29 -9.89
N GLU A 107 -3.04 25.51 -10.40
CA GLU A 107 -1.81 26.30 -10.29
C GLU A 107 -1.47 26.61 -8.82
N GLN A 108 -2.47 27.00 -8.02
CA GLN A 108 -2.27 27.26 -6.59
C GLN A 108 -1.83 25.99 -5.84
N ARG A 109 -2.42 24.83 -6.15
CA ARG A 109 -2.02 23.54 -5.57
C ARG A 109 -0.61 23.11 -5.99
N LEU A 110 -0.24 23.39 -7.24
CA LEU A 110 1.12 23.09 -7.73
C LEU A 110 2.15 23.96 -7.01
N GLN A 111 1.87 25.27 -6.89
CA GLN A 111 2.73 26.22 -6.18
C GLN A 111 2.91 25.85 -4.71
N GLU A 112 1.83 25.46 -4.02
CA GLU A 112 1.91 24.99 -2.64
C GLU A 112 2.74 23.70 -2.53
N SER A 113 2.55 22.76 -3.47
CA SER A 113 3.34 21.52 -3.50
C SER A 113 4.83 21.78 -3.72
N GLU A 114 5.20 22.73 -4.59
CA GLU A 114 6.60 23.12 -4.82
C GLU A 114 7.20 23.80 -3.58
N ARG A 115 6.42 24.62 -2.88
CA ARG A 115 6.83 25.27 -1.64
C ARG A 115 7.11 24.25 -0.53
N ILE A 116 6.20 23.29 -0.32
CA ILE A 116 6.37 22.21 0.65
C ILE A 116 7.60 21.36 0.31
N LYS A 117 7.79 21.03 -0.98
CA LYS A 117 8.94 20.26 -1.44
C LYS A 117 10.26 20.98 -1.12
N SER A 118 10.37 22.27 -1.45
CA SER A 118 11.56 23.08 -1.16
C SER A 118 11.84 23.17 0.35
N GLU A 119 10.81 23.32 1.17
CA GLU A 119 10.96 23.34 2.63
C GLU A 119 11.48 22.00 3.16
N LEU A 120 10.95 20.88 2.66
CA LEU A 120 11.41 19.54 3.02
C LEU A 120 12.86 19.30 2.61
N GLU A 121 13.27 19.76 1.43
CA GLU A 121 14.65 19.65 0.96
C GLU A 121 15.62 20.44 1.86
N ILE A 122 15.24 21.66 2.27
CA ILE A 122 16.02 22.46 3.22
C ILE A 122 16.09 21.75 4.58
N ARG A 123 14.98 21.21 5.07
CA ARG A 123 14.91 20.49 6.35
C ARG A 123 15.81 19.25 6.33
N MET A 124 15.76 18.47 5.26
CA MET A 124 16.62 17.30 5.07
C MET A 124 18.11 17.68 5.07
N ARG A 125 18.47 18.77 4.37
CA ARG A 125 19.85 19.24 4.34
C ARG A 125 20.35 19.62 5.73
N ARG A 126 19.56 20.39 6.49
CA ARG A 126 19.90 20.77 7.87
C ARG A 126 20.06 19.56 8.76
N PHE A 127 19.14 18.60 8.67
CA PHE A 127 19.24 17.37 9.45
C PHE A 127 20.50 16.57 9.12
N HIS A 128 20.89 16.54 7.84
CA HIS A 128 22.13 15.91 7.40
C HIS A 128 23.38 16.64 7.94
N GLU A 129 23.39 17.98 7.92
CA GLU A 129 24.47 18.79 8.50
C GLU A 129 24.60 18.58 10.01
N ASP A 130 23.48 18.57 10.75
CA ASP A 130 23.45 18.32 12.19
C ASP A 130 23.98 16.93 12.54
N LEU A 131 23.62 15.90 11.77
CA LEU A 131 24.15 14.54 11.93
C LEU A 131 25.67 14.50 11.72
N ASN A 132 26.18 15.19 10.70
CA ASN A 132 27.62 15.26 10.44
C ASN A 132 28.37 15.98 11.56
N ALA A 133 27.82 17.09 12.08
CA ALA A 133 28.40 17.81 13.21
C ALA A 133 28.45 16.92 14.47
N LYS A 134 27.36 16.24 14.80
CA LYS A 134 27.33 15.30 15.94
C LYS A 134 28.33 14.15 15.79
N CYS A 135 28.49 13.61 14.58
CA CYS A 135 29.50 12.57 14.32
C CYS A 135 30.93 13.08 14.55
N GLN A 136 31.21 14.34 14.21
CA GLN A 136 32.51 14.93 14.46
C GLN A 136 32.75 15.18 15.96
N ASP A 137 31.76 15.68 16.67
CA ASP A 137 31.82 15.88 18.12
C ASP A 137 32.07 14.54 18.85
N GLU A 138 31.40 13.47 18.41
CA GLU A 138 31.61 12.12 18.93
C GLU A 138 33.06 11.66 18.75
N LYS A 139 33.65 11.88 17.56
CA LYS A 139 35.06 11.55 17.31
C LYS A 139 36.01 12.32 18.23
N VAL A 140 35.76 13.62 18.43
CA VAL A 140 36.57 14.47 19.32
C VAL A 140 36.44 13.98 20.77
N LEU A 141 35.23 13.66 21.21
CA LEU A 141 34.98 13.17 22.57
C LEU A 141 35.66 11.81 22.81
N ASN A 142 35.58 10.89 21.85
CA ASN A 142 36.26 9.60 21.91
C ASN A 142 37.78 9.74 21.97
N SER A 143 38.36 10.69 21.22
CA SER A 143 39.80 10.99 21.31
C SER A 143 40.18 11.50 22.69
N LYS A 144 39.39 12.40 23.28
CA LYS A 144 39.63 12.91 24.64
C LYS A 144 39.49 11.82 25.70
N LEU A 145 38.50 10.93 25.55
CA LEU A 145 38.30 9.78 26.42
C LEU A 145 39.56 8.89 26.43
N TYR A 146 40.07 8.55 25.24
CA TYR A 146 41.27 7.74 25.08
C TYR A 146 42.51 8.39 25.74
N GLU A 147 42.68 9.71 25.61
CA GLU A 147 43.77 10.43 26.28
C GLU A 147 43.64 10.41 27.81
N LEU A 148 42.42 10.58 28.34
CA LEU A 148 42.16 10.55 29.77
C LEU A 148 42.40 9.14 30.34
N GLU A 149 41.95 8.10 29.64
CA GLU A 149 42.24 6.70 30.01
C GLU A 149 43.76 6.46 30.08
N ARG A 150 44.52 6.92 29.08
CA ARG A 150 45.99 6.83 29.11
C ARG A 150 46.62 7.55 30.29
N LYS A 151 46.18 8.78 30.60
CA LYS A 151 46.72 9.55 31.74
C LYS A 151 46.38 8.90 33.07
N ASN A 152 45.17 8.36 33.22
CA ASN A 152 44.77 7.63 34.42
C ASN A 152 45.61 6.37 34.64
N VAL A 153 45.91 5.61 33.57
CA VAL A 153 46.77 4.42 33.70
C VAL A 153 48.16 4.79 34.23
N VAL A 154 48.77 5.86 33.71
CA VAL A 154 50.09 6.33 34.16
C VAL A 154 50.07 6.75 35.64
N LEU A 155 49.06 7.54 36.04
CA LEU A 155 48.91 7.98 37.43
C LEU A 155 48.70 6.80 38.40
N VAL A 156 47.96 5.77 37.99
CA VAL A 156 47.74 4.57 38.81
C VAL A 156 49.02 3.74 38.94
N THR A 157 49.88 3.72 37.92
CA THR A 157 51.19 3.04 38.00
C THR A 157 52.20 3.81 38.85
N GLU A 158 52.23 5.15 38.79
CA GLU A 158 53.14 5.99 39.58
C GLU A 158 52.81 6.01 41.08
N ASN A 159 51.53 5.87 41.46
CA ASN A 159 51.12 5.82 42.88
C ASN A 159 51.26 4.43 43.54
N LYS A 160 51.78 3.42 42.82
CA LYS A 160 52.00 2.06 43.33
C LYS A 160 53.47 1.73 43.63
N GLU A 161 54.38 2.66 43.37
CA GLU A 161 55.80 2.64 43.82
C GLU A 161 55.97 3.52 45.06
#